data_AF-A0A7V8QLC9-F1
#
_entry.id   AF-A0A7V8QLC9-F1
#
_cell.length_a   1.000
_cell.length_b   1.000
_cell.length_c   1.000
_cell.angle_alpha   90.00
_cell.angle_beta   90.00
_cell.angle_gamma   90.00
#
_symmetry.space_group_name_H-M   'P 1'
#
loop_
_entity.id
_entity.type
_entity.pdbx_description
1 polymer ?
#
loop_
_entity_poly.entity_id
_entity_poly.type
_entity_poly.pdbx_seq_one_letter_code
_entity_poly.pdbx_strand_id
1 'polypeptide(L)'
;DQPWRRSRAGLGLMLREELLKENIDGEALLWAAGRLARRPERRRILIVIGDGAPRDRATAAANGDGYLAGHLASVIAGIERAGRIELLGVGIGQSVERLYRRSVTVRHIEELASTLTDELAGALAPAAGATGVRGPRPP
;
A
#
# COMPACT_ATOMS: atom_id res chain seq x y z
N ASP A 1 21.34 3.12 4.13
CA ASP A 1 21.24 4.43 3.45
C ASP A 1 22.42 4.66 2.54
N GLN A 2 22.17 5.07 1.29
CA GLN A 2 23.21 5.52 0.37
C GLN A 2 23.16 7.05 0.19
N PRO A 3 24.33 7.72 0.05
CA PRO A 3 24.37 9.17 -0.13
C PRO A 3 23.72 9.64 -1.43
N TRP A 4 22.97 10.75 -1.39
CA TRP A 4 22.23 11.37 -2.51
C TRP A 4 23.05 11.48 -3.81
N ARG A 5 24.33 11.86 -3.75
CA ARG A 5 25.21 11.97 -4.94
C ARG A 5 25.35 10.66 -5.72
N ARG A 6 25.27 9.50 -5.04
CA ARG A 6 25.33 8.18 -5.67
C ARG A 6 23.97 7.71 -6.16
N SER A 7 22.89 8.07 -5.47
CA SER A 7 21.53 7.68 -5.86
C SER A 7 20.96 8.55 -7.00
N ARG A 8 21.48 9.77 -7.21
CA ARG A 8 20.91 10.76 -8.16
C ARG A 8 20.84 10.26 -9.60
N ALA A 9 21.87 9.55 -10.08
CA ALA A 9 21.89 9.02 -11.44
C ALA A 9 20.88 7.87 -11.62
N GLY A 10 20.77 6.99 -10.62
CA GLY A 10 19.77 5.91 -10.61
C GLY A 10 18.34 6.45 -10.57
N LEU A 11 18.08 7.47 -9.73
CA LEU A 11 16.80 8.15 -9.66
C LEU A 11 16.46 8.87 -10.99
N GLY A 12 17.45 9.47 -11.66
CA GLY A 12 17.26 10.10 -12.97
C GLY A 12 16.92 9.11 -14.09
N LEU A 13 17.36 7.85 -13.99
CA LEU A 13 16.97 6.79 -14.91
C LEU A 13 15.53 6.30 -14.63
N MET A 14 15.10 6.28 -13.37
CA MET A 14 13.72 5.96 -12.99
C MET A 14 12.70 7.02 -13.45
N LEU A 15 13.16 8.22 -13.80
CA LEU A 15 12.32 9.30 -14.36
C LEU A 15 12.18 9.25 -15.89
N ARG A 16 12.79 8.27 -16.58
CA ARG A 16 12.62 8.08 -18.03
C ARG A 16 11.29 7.39 -18.31
N GLU A 17 10.52 7.96 -19.23
CA GLU A 17 9.15 7.51 -19.58
C GLU A 17 9.07 6.03 -20.00
N GLU A 18 10.17 5.49 -20.53
CA GLU A 18 10.32 4.08 -20.93
C GLU A 18 10.57 3.14 -19.74
N LEU A 19 11.15 3.64 -18.65
CA LEU A 19 11.36 2.93 -17.36
C LEU A 19 10.20 3.15 -16.38
N LEU A 20 9.35 4.15 -16.62
CA LEU A 20 8.22 4.53 -15.76
C LEU A 20 7.07 3.49 -15.73
N LYS A 21 7.21 2.38 -16.43
CA LYS A 21 6.30 1.23 -16.35
C LYS A 21 6.83 0.10 -15.48
N GLU A 22 8.10 0.18 -15.06
CA GLU A 22 8.79 -0.87 -14.31
C GLU A 22 8.46 -0.76 -12.80
N ASN A 23 7.26 -1.21 -12.42
CA ASN A 23 6.81 -1.19 -11.02
C ASN A 23 7.25 -2.45 -10.27
N ILE A 24 8.13 -2.29 -9.28
CA ILE A 24 8.47 -3.34 -8.31
C ILE A 24 7.69 -3.12 -6.99
N ASP A 25 6.38 -2.89 -7.10
CA ASP A 25 5.50 -2.51 -5.98
C ASP A 25 5.52 -3.54 -4.85
N GLY A 26 5.68 -4.84 -5.18
CA GLY A 26 5.80 -5.90 -4.18
C GLY A 26 7.01 -5.73 -3.26
N GLU A 27 8.18 -5.40 -3.82
CA GLU A 27 9.40 -5.18 -3.03
C GLU A 27 9.34 -3.87 -2.24
N ALA A 28 8.80 -2.80 -2.86
CA ALA A 28 8.59 -1.53 -2.18
C ALA A 28 7.66 -1.70 -0.97
N LEU A 29 6.57 -2.45 -1.15
CA LEU A 29 5.62 -2.76 -0.09
C LEU A 29 6.25 -3.60 1.02
N LEU A 30 7.02 -4.63 0.66
CA LEU A 30 7.74 -5.47 1.63
C LEU A 30 8.73 -4.65 2.46
N TRP A 31 9.49 -3.76 1.82
CA TRP A 31 10.44 -2.86 2.47
C TRP A 31 9.72 -1.92 3.45
N ALA A 32 8.64 -1.28 3.02
CA ALA A 32 7.86 -0.35 3.83
C ALA A 32 7.21 -1.07 5.03
N ALA A 33 6.60 -2.24 4.80
CA ALA A 33 6.01 -3.06 5.85
C ALA A 33 7.06 -3.54 6.85
N GLY A 34 8.22 -3.99 6.39
CA GLY A 34 9.33 -4.40 7.25
C GLY A 34 9.85 -3.25 8.13
N ARG A 35 9.93 -2.04 7.58
CA ARG A 35 10.31 -0.83 8.34
C ARG A 35 9.25 -0.47 9.38
N LEU A 36 7.98 -0.48 9.00
CA LEU A 36 6.87 -0.17 9.89
C LEU A 36 6.70 -1.23 10.99
N ALA A 37 6.96 -2.51 10.70
CA ALA A 37 6.85 -3.60 11.66
C ALA A 37 7.83 -3.45 12.85
N ARG A 38 8.97 -2.79 12.66
CA ARG A 38 9.99 -2.53 13.70
C ARG A 38 9.62 -1.38 14.64
N ARG A 39 8.56 -0.64 14.35
CA ARG A 39 8.10 0.51 15.13
C ARG A 39 7.33 0.04 16.39
N PRO A 40 7.57 0.66 17.57
CA PRO A 40 6.92 0.25 18.84
C PRO A 40 5.42 0.57 18.92
N GLU A 41 4.90 1.36 17.99
CA GLU A 41 3.53 1.86 17.99
C GLU A 41 2.51 0.72 17.94
N ARG A 42 1.46 0.85 18.77
CA ARG A 42 0.41 -0.18 18.92
C ARG A 42 -0.45 -0.33 17.67
N ARG A 43 -0.71 0.77 16.97
CA ARG A 43 -1.41 0.80 15.68
C ARG A 43 -0.44 1.22 14.59
N ARG A 44 -0.42 0.47 13.50
CA ARG A 44 0.47 0.65 12.35
C ARG A 44 -0.40 0.62 11.11
N ILE A 45 -0.44 1.72 10.39
CA ILE A 45 -1.24 1.88 9.17
C ILE A 45 -0.26 2.13 8.03
N LEU A 46 -0.40 1.36 6.95
CA LEU A 46 0.38 1.51 5.73
C LEU A 46 -0.58 1.84 4.58
N ILE A 47 -0.41 3.02 4.00
CA ILE A 47 -1.21 3.48 2.87
C ILE A 47 -0.35 3.37 1.62
N VAL A 48 -0.85 2.67 0.61
CA VAL A 48 -0.20 2.51 -0.70
C VAL A 48 -0.99 3.31 -1.72
N ILE A 49 -0.36 4.29 -2.35
CA ILE A 49 -0.98 5.10 -3.40
C ILE A 49 -0.33 4.73 -4.72
N GLY A 50 -1.11 4.28 -5.69
CA GLY A 50 -0.62 3.86 -7.00
C GLY A 50 -1.65 4.04 -8.10
N ASP A 51 -1.21 4.11 -9.34
CA ASP A 51 -2.03 4.36 -10.54
C ASP A 51 -2.52 3.08 -11.23
N GLY A 52 -2.23 1.89 -10.69
CA GLY A 52 -2.72 0.62 -11.23
C GLY A 52 -1.87 -0.60 -10.92
N ALA A 53 -2.12 -1.67 -11.69
CA ALA A 53 -1.46 -2.96 -11.55
C ALA A 53 0.03 -2.91 -11.96
N PRO A 54 0.91 -3.69 -11.30
CA PRO A 54 2.34 -3.68 -11.59
C PRO A 54 2.62 -4.19 -13.02
N ARG A 55 3.31 -3.40 -13.85
CA ARG A 55 3.47 -3.67 -15.31
C ARG A 55 4.89 -3.42 -15.86
N ASP A 56 5.85 -4.20 -15.40
CA ASP A 56 7.21 -4.21 -15.95
C ASP A 56 7.32 -5.10 -17.20
N ARG A 57 7.83 -4.57 -18.31
CA ARG A 57 7.93 -5.30 -19.59
C ARG A 57 9.11 -6.26 -19.61
N ALA A 58 10.24 -5.91 -19.00
CA ALA A 58 11.43 -6.75 -19.00
C ALA A 58 11.22 -8.01 -18.14
N THR A 59 10.59 -7.85 -16.98
CA THR A 59 10.25 -8.91 -16.05
C THR A 59 9.17 -9.83 -16.62
N ALA A 60 8.14 -9.28 -17.29
CA ALA A 60 7.13 -10.09 -17.96
C ALA A 60 7.74 -10.92 -19.10
N ALA A 61 8.63 -10.34 -19.90
CA ALA A 61 9.30 -11.07 -20.98
C ALA A 61 10.21 -12.22 -20.47
N ALA A 62 10.82 -12.05 -19.30
CA ALA A 62 11.73 -13.04 -18.73
C ALA A 62 11.04 -14.10 -17.84
N ASN A 63 9.95 -13.77 -17.17
CA ASN A 63 9.32 -14.62 -16.14
C ASN A 63 7.86 -14.99 -16.45
N GLY A 64 7.33 -14.51 -17.58
CA GLY A 64 5.94 -14.69 -17.98
C GLY A 64 5.02 -13.57 -17.47
N ASP A 65 3.92 -13.39 -18.20
CA ASP A 65 2.88 -12.42 -17.84
C ASP A 65 2.31 -12.73 -16.45
N GLY A 66 2.14 -11.68 -15.64
CA GLY A 66 1.52 -11.79 -14.31
C GLY A 66 2.46 -12.15 -13.16
N TYR A 67 3.75 -12.41 -13.40
CA TYR A 67 4.73 -12.67 -12.32
C TYR A 67 4.71 -11.59 -11.23
N LEU A 68 4.77 -10.31 -11.62
CA LEU A 68 4.75 -9.20 -10.67
C LEU A 68 3.40 -9.01 -10.00
N ALA A 69 2.30 -9.25 -10.72
CA ALA A 69 0.97 -9.20 -10.13
C ALA A 69 0.79 -10.30 -9.06
N GLY A 70 1.29 -11.50 -9.35
CA GLY A 70 1.31 -12.61 -8.40
C GLY A 70 2.22 -12.32 -7.19
N HIS A 71 3.40 -11.74 -7.43
CA HIS A 71 4.29 -11.34 -6.35
C HIS A 71 3.65 -10.28 -5.44
N LEU A 72 3.11 -9.21 -6.01
CA LEU A 72 2.42 -8.16 -5.25
C LEU A 72 1.24 -8.73 -4.44
N ALA A 73 0.41 -9.58 -5.05
CA ALA A 73 -0.70 -10.24 -4.35
C ALA A 73 -0.21 -11.11 -3.18
N SER A 74 0.89 -11.85 -3.36
CA SER A 74 1.50 -12.66 -2.31
C SER A 74 2.01 -11.80 -1.15
N VAL A 75 2.69 -10.69 -1.45
CA VAL A 75 3.18 -9.74 -0.43
C VAL A 75 2.03 -9.13 0.35
N ILE A 76 0.99 -8.64 -0.33
CA ILE A 76 -0.21 -8.06 0.30
C ILE A 76 -0.85 -9.10 1.23
N ALA A 77 -1.11 -10.31 0.73
CA ALA A 77 -1.69 -11.38 1.52
C ALA A 77 -0.82 -11.76 2.73
N GLY A 78 0.50 -11.72 2.60
CA GLY A 78 1.44 -11.93 3.70
C GLY A 78 1.31 -10.88 4.80
N ILE A 79 1.24 -9.60 4.43
CA ILE A 79 1.10 -8.47 5.37
C ILE A 79 -0.26 -8.54 6.07
N GLU A 80 -1.34 -8.72 5.30
CA GLU A 80 -2.70 -8.78 5.85
C GLU A 80 -2.88 -9.97 6.80
N ARG A 81 -2.35 -11.16 6.43
CA ARG A 81 -2.42 -12.36 7.27
C ARG A 81 -1.66 -12.21 8.58
N ALA A 82 -0.55 -11.48 8.59
CA ALA A 82 0.18 -11.20 9.82
C ALA A 82 -0.64 -10.35 10.79
N GLY A 83 -1.59 -9.54 10.31
CA GLY A 83 -2.54 -8.77 11.11
C GLY A 83 -1.92 -7.67 11.98
N ARG A 84 -0.62 -7.38 11.81
CA ARG A 84 0.12 -6.37 12.58
C ARG A 84 0.10 -4.97 11.97
N ILE A 85 -0.27 -4.87 10.70
CA ILE A 85 -0.30 -3.64 9.92
C ILE A 85 -1.66 -3.57 9.23
N GLU A 86 -2.35 -2.46 9.41
CA GLU A 86 -3.54 -2.11 8.66
C GLU A 86 -3.10 -1.58 7.29
N LEU A 87 -3.45 -2.29 6.22
CA LEU A 87 -3.05 -1.94 4.86
C LEU A 87 -4.23 -1.29 4.12
N LEU A 88 -4.00 -0.16 3.46
CA LEU A 88 -4.98 0.56 2.64
C LEU A 88 -4.39 0.85 1.26
N GLY A 89 -5.06 0.41 0.19
CA GLY A 89 -4.70 0.74 -1.19
C GLY A 89 -5.49 1.94 -1.73
N VAL A 90 -4.83 2.89 -2.38
CA VAL A 90 -5.44 4.04 -3.03
C VAL A 90 -5.06 4.00 -4.51
N GLY A 91 -6.03 3.69 -5.35
CA GLY A 91 -5.89 3.66 -6.79
C GLY A 91 -6.19 5.02 -7.41
N ILE A 92 -5.27 5.62 -8.18
CA ILE A 92 -5.53 6.86 -8.92
C ILE A 92 -5.84 6.49 -10.37
N GLY A 93 -7.05 6.82 -10.84
CA GLY A 93 -7.49 6.54 -12.22
C GLY A 93 -7.73 5.06 -12.54
N GLN A 94 -7.33 4.13 -11.66
CA GLN A 94 -7.57 2.68 -11.80
C GLN A 94 -7.96 2.03 -10.46
N SER A 95 -8.82 1.01 -10.54
CA SER A 95 -9.25 0.26 -9.34
C SER A 95 -8.17 -0.71 -8.85
N VAL A 96 -7.95 -0.70 -7.53
CA VAL A 96 -7.00 -1.58 -6.82
C VAL A 96 -7.68 -2.57 -5.88
N GLU A 97 -9.02 -2.65 -5.93
CA GLU A 97 -9.86 -3.49 -5.04
C GLU A 97 -9.59 -4.99 -5.17
N ARG A 98 -9.03 -5.42 -6.30
CA ARG A 98 -8.67 -6.84 -6.52
C ARG A 98 -7.44 -7.27 -5.72
N LEU A 99 -6.61 -6.31 -5.32
CA LEU A 99 -5.34 -6.56 -4.65
C LEU A 99 -5.44 -6.28 -3.15
N TYR A 100 -6.11 -5.20 -2.75
CA TYR A 100 -6.17 -4.75 -1.36
C TYR A 100 -7.56 -4.98 -0.77
N ARG A 101 -7.63 -5.55 0.44
CA ARG A 101 -8.92 -5.77 1.12
C ARG A 101 -9.60 -4.46 1.52
N ARG A 102 -8.81 -3.45 1.91
CA ARG A 102 -9.27 -2.08 2.13
C ARG A 102 -8.70 -1.23 1.02
N SER A 103 -9.55 -0.60 0.22
CA SER A 103 -9.09 0.28 -0.84
C SER A 103 -10.08 1.35 -1.22
N VAL A 104 -9.54 2.43 -1.79
CA VAL A 104 -10.31 3.50 -2.43
C VAL A 104 -9.77 3.77 -3.82
N THR A 105 -10.65 4.12 -4.75
CA THR A 105 -10.27 4.55 -6.09
C THR A 105 -10.63 6.02 -6.26
N VAL A 106 -9.62 6.85 -6.52
CA VAL A 106 -9.75 8.27 -6.81
C VAL A 106 -9.70 8.45 -8.32
N ARG A 107 -10.67 9.14 -8.91
CA ARG A 107 -10.73 9.31 -10.37
C ARG A 107 -9.77 10.37 -10.90
N HIS A 108 -9.59 11.43 -10.13
CA HIS A 108 -8.80 12.62 -10.51
C HIS A 108 -7.81 12.97 -9.39
N ILE A 109 -6.58 13.33 -9.74
CA ILE A 109 -5.52 13.53 -8.72
C ILE A 109 -5.81 14.71 -7.79
N GLU A 110 -6.62 15.66 -8.26
CA GLU A 110 -7.10 16.81 -7.52
C GLU A 110 -7.97 16.39 -6.32
N GLU A 111 -8.65 15.25 -6.42
CA GLU A 111 -9.50 14.67 -5.36
C GLU A 111 -8.69 13.84 -4.35
N LEU A 112 -7.42 13.55 -4.63
CA LEU A 112 -6.60 12.68 -3.79
C LEU A 112 -6.47 13.23 -2.36
N ALA A 113 -6.26 14.53 -2.21
CA ALA A 113 -6.04 15.14 -0.90
C ALA A 113 -7.26 15.05 0.01
N SER A 114 -8.46 15.31 -0.53
CA SER A 114 -9.71 15.17 0.23
C SER A 114 -9.99 13.71 0.57
N THR A 115 -9.88 12.79 -0.41
CA THR A 115 -10.10 11.37 -0.17
C THR A 115 -9.12 10.76 0.84
N LEU A 116 -7.84 11.12 0.78
CA LEU A 116 -6.87 10.66 1.77
C LEU A 116 -7.21 11.20 3.16
N THR A 117 -7.70 12.43 3.26
CA THR A 117 -8.10 13.02 4.55
C THR A 117 -9.29 12.28 5.14
N ASP A 118 -10.30 11.94 4.33
CA ASP A 118 -11.47 11.19 4.76
C ASP A 118 -11.11 9.76 5.19
N GLU A 119 -10.25 9.09 4.41
CA GLU A 119 -9.75 7.74 4.75
C GLU A 119 -8.85 7.74 5.97
N LEU A 120 -7.98 8.76 6.14
CA LEU A 120 -7.20 8.95 7.35
C LEU A 120 -8.10 9.19 8.54
N ALA A 121 -9.14 10.01 8.41
CA ALA A 121 -10.11 10.24 9.47
C ALA A 121 -10.81 8.93 9.86
N GLY A 122 -11.24 8.12 8.88
CA GLY A 122 -11.85 6.81 9.11
C GLY A 122 -10.88 5.76 9.70
N ALA A 123 -9.63 5.74 9.24
CA ALA A 123 -8.61 4.81 9.73
C ALA A 123 -8.09 5.18 11.14
N LEU A 124 -7.99 6.48 11.44
CA LEU A 124 -7.58 6.99 12.75
C LEU A 124 -8.73 6.98 13.76
N ALA A 125 -9.98 7.07 13.31
CA ALA A 125 -11.13 6.89 14.17
C ALA A 125 -11.03 5.54 14.91
N PRO A 126 -11.36 5.50 16.22
CA PRO A 126 -11.35 4.25 16.95
C PRO A 126 -12.34 3.29 16.30
N ALA A 127 -11.91 2.05 16.03
CA ALA A 127 -12.80 0.99 15.58
C ALA A 127 -14.02 0.96 16.50
N ALA A 128 -15.20 1.21 15.95
CA ALA A 128 -16.46 1.18 16.69
C ALA A 128 -16.68 -0.25 17.22
N GLY A 129 -16.24 -0.53 18.46
CA GLY A 129 -16.30 -1.90 18.99
C GLY A 129 -15.62 -2.18 20.32
N ALA A 130 -15.42 -1.20 21.21
CA ALA A 130 -14.84 -1.47 22.55
C ALA A 130 -15.57 -0.79 23.72
N THR A 131 -16.88 -0.53 23.60
CA THR A 131 -17.72 -0.07 24.71
C THR A 131 -18.87 -1.03 24.96
N GLY A 132 -18.54 -2.30 25.22
CA GLY A 132 -19.43 -3.24 25.89
C GLY A 132 -19.34 -3.06 27.40
N VAL A 133 -19.93 -1.99 27.95
CA VAL A 133 -20.14 -1.87 29.40
C VAL A 133 -21.21 -2.91 29.77
N ARG A 134 -20.78 -4.05 30.32
CA ARG A 134 -21.66 -4.95 31.06
C ARG A 134 -22.11 -4.22 32.34
N GLY A 135 -23.27 -3.57 32.28
CA GLY A 135 -23.99 -3.15 33.49
C GLY A 135 -24.44 -4.37 34.30
N PRO A 136 -24.47 -4.30 35.64
CA PRO A 136 -24.86 -5.42 36.47
C PRO A 136 -26.35 -5.72 36.29
N ARG A 137 -26.70 -7.01 36.20
CA ARG A 137 -28.08 -7.49 36.16
C ARG A 137 -28.75 -7.19 37.52
N PRO A 138 -29.92 -6.55 37.56
CA PRO A 138 -30.70 -6.42 38.80
C PRO A 138 -31.23 -7.80 39.26
N PRO A 139 -31.60 -7.94 40.55
CA PRO A 139 -31.77 -9.22 41.23
C PRO A 139 -32.85 -10.12 40.61
#